data_AF-A0A181Z758-F1
#
_entry.id   AF-A0A181Z758-F1
#
_cell.length_a   1.000
_cell.length_b   1.000
_cell.length_c   1.000
_cell.angle_alpha   90.00
_cell.angle_beta   90.00
_cell.angle_gamma   90.00
#
_symmetry.space_group_name_H-M   'P 1'
#
loop_
_entity.id
_entity.type
_entity.pdbx_description
1 polymer ?
#
loop_
_entity_poly.entity_id
_entity_poly.type
_entity_poly.pdbx_seq_one_letter_code
_entity_poly.pdbx_strand_id
1 'polypeptide(L)'
;MSHSGALPTDEPSPGERAASTPLGTLLSDATRDLSELFRQEVALAKAELTESGKKAAKGAGLLSGAGVAGLFALLFLTIAAWWGLGYLIGNAWSGLVVAVVYAIVAAVLALRGRKELKTITGAPQTVATAKEVPEALKPNRRKP
;
A
#
# COMPACT_ATOMS: atom_id res chain seq x y z
N MET A 1 -45.58 -42.82 -57.02
CA MET A 1 -45.70 -41.34 -56.99
C MET A 1 -44.92 -40.84 -55.80
N SER A 2 -43.98 -39.92 -56.06
CA SER A 2 -42.99 -39.38 -55.15
C SER A 2 -43.59 -38.37 -54.16
N HIS A 3 -43.11 -38.36 -52.92
CA HIS A 3 -43.01 -37.17 -52.07
C HIS A 3 -41.59 -37.18 -51.49
N SER A 4 -40.61 -36.61 -52.19
CA SER A 4 -40.24 -35.18 -52.23
C SER A 4 -39.75 -34.70 -50.86
N GLY A 5 -38.43 -34.54 -50.76
CA GLY A 5 -37.70 -34.17 -49.55
C GLY A 5 -38.06 -32.76 -49.05
N ALA A 6 -38.07 -32.62 -47.73
CA ALA A 6 -38.12 -31.35 -47.05
C ALA A 6 -36.81 -30.58 -47.31
N LEU A 7 -36.95 -29.38 -47.86
CA LEU A 7 -35.87 -28.43 -48.14
C LEU A 7 -35.16 -28.00 -46.85
N PRO A 8 -33.84 -27.75 -46.88
CA PRO A 8 -33.16 -27.02 -45.82
C PRO A 8 -33.78 -25.63 -45.72
N THR A 9 -34.22 -25.24 -44.52
CA THR A 9 -34.64 -23.88 -44.23
C THR A 9 -33.44 -22.96 -44.42
N ASP A 10 -33.61 -21.98 -45.31
CA ASP A 10 -32.66 -20.93 -45.67
C ASP A 10 -32.39 -20.06 -44.42
N GLU A 11 -31.49 -20.51 -43.55
CA GLU A 11 -30.95 -19.72 -42.45
C GLU A 11 -30.09 -18.61 -43.08
N PRO A 12 -30.45 -17.33 -42.92
CA PRO A 12 -29.70 -16.24 -43.54
C PRO A 12 -28.23 -16.31 -43.14
N SER A 13 -27.35 -16.17 -44.13
CA SER A 13 -25.92 -16.28 -43.89
C SER A 13 -25.46 -15.21 -42.88
N PRO A 14 -24.40 -15.45 -42.10
CA PRO A 14 -23.88 -14.45 -41.15
C PRO A 14 -23.64 -13.07 -41.78
N GLY A 15 -23.31 -13.02 -43.07
CA GLY A 15 -23.16 -11.78 -43.84
C GLY A 15 -24.48 -11.05 -44.09
N GLU A 16 -25.58 -11.76 -44.34
CA GLU A 16 -26.92 -11.14 -44.53
C GLU A 16 -27.51 -10.65 -43.21
N ARG A 17 -27.24 -11.34 -42.09
CA ARG A 17 -27.59 -10.87 -40.74
C ARG A 17 -26.81 -9.63 -40.33
N ALA A 18 -25.53 -9.56 -40.66
CA ALA A 18 -24.71 -8.37 -40.42
C ALA A 18 -25.18 -7.17 -41.28
N ALA A 19 -25.56 -7.40 -42.54
CA ALA A 19 -26.09 -6.37 -43.44
C ALA A 19 -27.48 -5.85 -43.04
N SER A 20 -28.26 -6.65 -42.30
CA SER A 20 -29.59 -6.27 -41.78
C SER A 20 -29.56 -5.78 -40.32
N THR A 21 -28.42 -5.87 -39.64
CA THR A 21 -28.25 -5.35 -38.27
C THR A 21 -28.06 -3.83 -38.33
N PRO A 22 -28.91 -3.05 -37.63
CA PRO A 22 -28.75 -1.60 -37.60
C PRO A 22 -27.37 -1.20 -37.04
N LEU A 23 -26.70 -0.23 -37.66
CA LEU A 23 -25.43 0.35 -37.18
C LEU A 23 -25.48 0.81 -35.72
N GLY A 24 -26.65 1.25 -35.25
CA GLY A 24 -26.87 1.62 -33.84
C GLY A 24 -26.70 0.45 -32.87
N THR A 25 -27.04 -0.76 -33.28
CA THR A 25 -26.88 -1.98 -32.46
C THR A 25 -25.40 -2.34 -32.33
N LEU A 26 -24.64 -2.27 -33.42
CA LEU A 26 -23.19 -2.54 -33.41
C LEU A 26 -22.40 -1.53 -32.55
N LEU A 27 -22.78 -0.25 -32.61
CA LEU A 27 -22.17 0.79 -31.77
C LEU A 27 -22.55 0.62 -30.29
N SER A 28 -23.79 0.23 -30.01
CA SER A 28 -24.25 -0.08 -28.66
C SER A 28 -23.48 -1.27 -28.07
N ASP A 29 -23.28 -2.33 -28.86
CA ASP A 29 -22.55 -3.52 -28.42
C ASP A 29 -21.06 -3.22 -28.18
N ALA A 30 -20.40 -2.49 -29.09
CA ALA A 30 -19.01 -2.07 -28.88
C ALA A 30 -18.85 -1.16 -27.64
N THR A 31 -19.77 -0.23 -27.41
CA THR A 31 -19.74 0.64 -26.22
C THR A 31 -19.94 -0.17 -24.93
N ARG A 32 -20.78 -1.19 -24.99
CA ARG A 32 -21.03 -2.11 -23.87
C ARG A 32 -19.80 -2.98 -23.57
N ASP A 33 -19.14 -3.49 -24.60
CA ASP A 33 -17.91 -4.29 -24.44
C ASP A 33 -16.77 -3.45 -23.86
N LEU A 34 -16.61 -2.21 -24.32
CA LEU A 34 -15.64 -1.26 -23.75
C LEU A 34 -15.96 -0.93 -22.28
N SER A 35 -17.23 -0.75 -21.95
CA SER A 35 -17.68 -0.52 -20.56
C SER A 35 -17.40 -1.73 -19.66
N GLU A 36 -17.53 -2.94 -20.22
CA GLU A 36 -17.24 -4.20 -19.52
C GLU A 36 -15.74 -4.36 -19.25
N LEU A 37 -14.89 -4.10 -20.25
CA LEU A 37 -13.43 -4.10 -20.10
C LEU A 37 -12.97 -3.09 -19.04
N PHE A 38 -13.49 -1.87 -19.09
CA PHE A 38 -13.14 -0.85 -18.11
C PHE A 38 -13.52 -1.28 -16.69
N ARG A 39 -14.71 -1.88 -16.51
CA ARG A 39 -15.13 -2.42 -15.21
C ARG A 39 -14.23 -3.56 -14.75
N GLN A 40 -13.76 -4.41 -15.66
CA GLN A 40 -12.84 -5.51 -15.36
C GLN A 40 -11.46 -5.00 -14.95
N GLU A 41 -10.90 -3.99 -15.62
CA GLU A 41 -9.63 -3.38 -15.22
C GLU A 41 -9.73 -2.75 -13.83
N VAL A 42 -10.82 -2.05 -13.54
CA VAL A 42 -11.08 -1.49 -12.19
C VAL A 42 -11.22 -2.61 -11.16
N ALA A 43 -11.92 -3.69 -11.49
CA ALA A 43 -12.08 -4.84 -10.59
C ALA A 43 -10.74 -5.54 -10.31
N LEU A 44 -9.90 -5.70 -11.35
CA LEU A 44 -8.57 -6.28 -11.23
C LEU A 44 -7.65 -5.39 -10.41
N ALA A 45 -7.59 -4.09 -10.71
CA ALA A 45 -6.80 -3.13 -9.95
C ALA A 45 -7.24 -3.11 -8.47
N LYS A 46 -8.56 -3.16 -8.21
CA LYS A 46 -9.08 -3.28 -6.84
C LYS A 46 -8.65 -4.57 -6.17
N ALA A 47 -8.66 -5.70 -6.89
CA ALA A 47 -8.21 -6.98 -6.35
C ALA A 47 -6.71 -6.96 -6.01
N GLU A 48 -5.87 -6.43 -6.91
CA GLU A 48 -4.43 -6.31 -6.71
C GLU A 48 -4.07 -5.36 -5.57
N LEU A 49 -4.75 -4.20 -5.48
CA LEU A 49 -4.61 -3.27 -4.36
C LEU A 49 -5.04 -3.92 -3.04
N THR A 50 -6.11 -4.71 -3.04
CA THR A 50 -6.58 -5.43 -1.85
C THR A 50 -5.57 -6.50 -1.42
N GLU A 51 -5.05 -7.29 -2.35
CA GLU A 51 -4.05 -8.31 -2.06
C GLU A 51 -2.74 -7.69 -1.55
N SER A 52 -2.27 -6.65 -2.23
CA SER A 52 -1.09 -5.86 -1.83
C SER A 52 -1.29 -5.26 -0.45
N GLY A 53 -2.47 -4.68 -0.18
CA GLY A 53 -2.85 -4.15 1.13
C GLY A 53 -2.84 -5.20 2.22
N LYS A 54 -3.35 -6.41 1.96
CA LYS A 54 -3.31 -7.54 2.90
C LYS A 54 -1.87 -7.98 3.19
N LYS A 55 -1.02 -8.08 2.17
CA LYS A 55 0.40 -8.44 2.33
C LYS A 55 1.14 -7.39 3.16
N ALA A 56 0.93 -6.10 2.85
CA ALA A 56 1.50 -4.99 3.61
C ALA A 56 1.01 -4.99 5.06
N ALA A 57 -0.30 -5.18 5.30
CA ALA A 57 -0.86 -5.25 6.65
C ALA A 57 -0.30 -6.43 7.45
N LYS A 58 -0.17 -7.62 6.84
CA LYS A 58 0.47 -8.78 7.47
C LYS A 58 1.93 -8.48 7.82
N GLY A 59 2.68 -7.89 6.90
CA GLY A 59 4.08 -7.49 7.12
C GLY A 59 4.21 -6.49 8.28
N ALA A 60 3.38 -5.45 8.29
CA ALA A 60 3.34 -4.46 9.35
C ALA A 60 2.96 -5.08 10.71
N GLY A 61 1.99 -6.01 10.72
CA GLY A 61 1.58 -6.76 11.90
C GLY A 61 2.70 -7.64 12.46
N LEU A 62 3.39 -8.39 11.60
CA LEU A 62 4.55 -9.21 11.98
C LEU A 62 5.70 -8.34 12.51
N LEU A 63 6.01 -7.22 11.85
CA LEU A 63 7.08 -6.33 12.28
C LEU A 63 6.76 -5.66 13.63
N SER A 64 5.51 -5.23 13.83
CA SER A 64 5.04 -4.71 15.12
C SER A 64 5.13 -5.77 16.22
N GLY A 65 4.68 -6.99 15.94
CA GLY A 65 4.78 -8.12 16.87
C GLY A 65 6.23 -8.46 17.22
N ALA A 66 7.13 -8.49 16.23
CA ALA A 66 8.56 -8.69 16.43
C ALA A 66 9.19 -7.57 17.26
N GLY A 67 8.77 -6.32 17.07
CA GLY A 67 9.20 -5.18 17.89
C GLY A 67 8.82 -5.35 19.36
N VAL A 68 7.56 -5.72 19.65
CA VAL A 68 7.09 -5.98 21.01
C VAL A 68 7.82 -7.19 21.63
N ALA A 69 7.90 -8.30 20.90
CA ALA A 69 8.61 -9.50 21.37
C ALA A 69 10.09 -9.22 21.63
N GLY A 70 10.75 -8.46 20.76
CA GLY A 70 12.13 -8.01 20.92
C GLY A 70 12.33 -7.12 22.15
N LEU A 71 11.37 -6.23 22.44
CA LEU A 71 11.39 -5.41 23.66
C LEU A 71 11.34 -6.29 24.93
N PHE A 72 10.43 -7.27 24.98
CA PHE A 72 10.35 -8.20 26.11
C PHE A 72 11.59 -9.09 26.22
N ALA A 73 12.12 -9.59 25.11
CA ALA A 73 13.36 -10.36 25.11
C ALA A 73 14.52 -9.53 25.69
N LEU A 74 14.67 -8.27 25.25
CA LEU A 74 15.69 -7.37 25.77
C LEU A 74 15.49 -7.07 27.27
N LEU A 75 14.25 -6.88 27.72
CA LEU A 75 13.92 -6.69 29.14
C LEU A 75 14.36 -7.91 29.96
N PHE A 76 13.99 -9.12 29.56
CA PHE A 76 14.37 -10.33 30.30
C PHE A 76 15.87 -10.59 30.25
N LEU A 77 16.54 -10.33 29.12
CA LEU A 77 18.01 -10.38 29.05
C LEU A 77 18.67 -9.38 30.00
N THR A 78 18.11 -8.18 30.16
CA THR A 78 18.60 -7.18 31.11
C THR A 78 18.49 -7.66 32.54
N ILE A 79 17.34 -8.22 32.91
CA ILE A 79 17.11 -8.77 34.26
C ILE A 79 18.05 -9.94 34.51
N ALA A 80 18.19 -10.85 33.54
CA ALA A 80 19.08 -12.00 33.63
C ALA A 80 20.54 -11.57 33.77
N ALA A 81 20.99 -10.58 32.99
CA ALA A 81 22.33 -10.02 33.10
C ALA A 81 22.55 -9.36 34.46
N TRP A 82 21.56 -8.60 34.95
CA TRP A 82 21.63 -7.97 36.26
C TRP A 82 21.79 -9.02 37.37
N TRP A 83 20.91 -10.02 37.43
CA TRP A 83 20.99 -11.08 38.43
C TRP A 83 22.26 -11.93 38.28
N GLY A 84 22.62 -12.30 37.05
CA GLY A 84 23.82 -13.06 36.74
C GLY A 84 25.08 -12.39 37.25
N LEU A 85 25.26 -11.09 36.93
CA LEU A 85 26.39 -10.31 37.43
C LEU A 85 26.27 -10.04 38.95
N GLY A 86 25.04 -9.97 39.46
CA GLY A 86 24.73 -9.84 40.88
C GLY A 86 25.33 -10.94 41.74
N TYR A 87 25.41 -12.18 41.22
CA TYR A 87 26.09 -13.29 41.90
C TYR A 87 27.62 -13.13 41.98
N LEU A 88 28.22 -12.31 41.11
CA LEU A 88 29.68 -12.11 41.06
C LEU A 88 30.12 -10.88 41.86
N ILE A 89 29.37 -9.77 41.73
CA ILE A 89 29.78 -8.45 42.26
C ILE A 89 28.72 -7.78 43.17
N GLY A 90 27.59 -8.44 43.41
CA GLY A 90 26.46 -7.90 44.17
C GLY A 90 25.46 -7.13 43.31
N ASN A 91 24.18 -7.22 43.68
CA ASN A 91 23.07 -6.66 42.89
C ASN A 91 23.14 -5.14 42.70
N ALA A 92 23.67 -4.38 43.67
CA ALA A 92 23.80 -2.93 43.54
C ALA A 92 24.82 -2.54 42.45
N TRP A 93 26.01 -3.15 42.48
CA TRP A 93 27.07 -2.88 41.51
C TRP A 93 26.73 -3.43 40.13
N SER A 94 26.06 -4.58 40.06
CA SER A 94 25.52 -5.10 38.81
C SER A 94 24.58 -4.11 38.11
N GLY A 95 23.67 -3.49 38.88
CA GLY A 95 22.79 -2.45 38.37
C GLY A 95 23.51 -1.27 37.76
N LEU A 96 24.59 -0.81 38.41
CA LEU A 96 25.42 0.28 37.88
C LEU A 96 26.10 -0.12 36.55
N VAL A 97 26.63 -1.34 36.45
CA VAL A 97 27.24 -1.83 35.22
C VAL A 97 26.22 -1.88 34.08
N VAL A 98 25.05 -2.46 34.32
CA VAL A 98 23.97 -2.53 33.32
C VAL A 98 23.51 -1.13 32.91
N ALA A 99 23.38 -0.19 33.85
CA ALA A 99 23.01 1.19 33.57
C ALA A 99 24.05 1.90 32.69
N VAL A 100 25.35 1.72 32.95
CA VAL A 100 26.43 2.28 32.12
C VAL A 100 26.40 1.71 30.70
N VAL A 101 26.16 0.41 30.54
CA VAL A 101 26.02 -0.22 29.22
C VAL A 101 24.87 0.43 28.44
N TYR A 102 23.69 0.58 29.07
CA TYR A 102 22.56 1.25 28.42
C TYR A 102 22.81 2.73 28.12
N ALA A 103 23.54 3.45 28.99
CA ALA A 103 23.93 4.83 28.73
C ALA A 103 24.82 4.95 27.48
N ILE A 104 25.77 4.03 27.30
CA ILE A 104 26.64 3.98 26.10
C ILE A 104 25.78 3.69 24.86
N VAL A 105 24.90 2.69 24.91
CA VAL A 105 23.99 2.37 23.80
C VAL A 105 23.13 3.58 23.43
N ALA A 106 22.54 4.25 24.42
CA ALA A 106 21.71 5.44 24.22
C ALA A 106 22.52 6.59 23.59
N ALA A 107 23.74 6.84 24.07
CA ALA A 107 24.62 7.86 23.51
C ALA A 107 24.95 7.57 22.03
N VAL A 108 25.30 6.33 21.69
CA VAL A 108 25.59 5.93 20.31
C VAL A 108 24.36 6.09 19.41
N LEU A 109 23.20 5.61 19.85
CA LEU A 109 21.95 5.75 19.09
C LEU A 109 21.54 7.21 18.90
N ALA A 110 21.68 8.04 19.94
CA ALA A 110 21.38 9.47 19.84
C ALA A 110 22.33 10.19 18.87
N LEU A 111 23.63 9.87 18.90
CA LEU A 111 24.61 10.44 17.98
C LEU A 111 24.35 10.01 16.53
N ARG A 112 24.06 8.72 16.30
CA ARG A 112 23.71 8.20 14.97
C ARG A 112 22.40 8.80 14.46
N GLY A 113 21.35 8.82 15.29
CA GLY A 113 20.07 9.44 14.97
C GLY A 113 20.22 10.92 14.62
N ARG A 114 21.01 11.68 15.39
CA ARG A 114 21.32 13.08 15.07
C ARG A 114 22.09 13.22 13.75
N LYS A 115 22.96 12.29 13.40
CA LYS A 115 23.68 12.30 12.11
C LYS A 115 22.71 12.05 10.95
N GLU A 116 21.85 11.04 11.04
CA GLU A 116 20.84 10.77 10.01
C GLU A 116 19.81 11.89 9.88
N LEU A 117 19.35 12.48 10.98
CA LEU A 117 18.45 13.63 10.91
C LEU A 117 19.09 14.85 10.24
N LYS A 118 20.42 15.01 10.36
CA LYS A 118 21.17 16.08 9.68
C LYS A 118 21.36 15.81 8.19
N THR A 119 21.36 14.56 7.73
CA THR A 119 21.44 14.23 6.30
C THR A 119 20.11 14.42 5.59
N ILE A 120 18.99 14.45 6.32
CA ILE A 120 17.67 14.84 5.82
C ILE A 120 17.64 16.36 5.58
N THR A 121 18.40 16.81 4.58
CA THR A 121 18.42 18.19 4.09
C THR A 121 17.27 18.31 3.08
N GLY A 122 16.02 18.45 3.53
CA GLY A 122 14.91 18.54 2.56
C GLY A 122 13.47 18.57 3.08
N ALA A 123 13.22 18.32 4.36
CA ALA A 123 11.85 18.30 4.90
C ALA A 123 11.31 19.64 5.49
N PRO A 124 11.72 20.84 5.04
CA PRO A 124 10.92 22.04 5.28
C PRO A 124 10.49 22.84 4.03
N GLN A 125 10.91 22.47 2.81
CA GLN A 125 10.50 23.21 1.60
C GLN A 125 9.12 22.77 1.11
N THR A 126 8.78 21.48 1.15
CA THR A 126 7.49 20.97 0.68
C THR A 126 6.30 21.39 1.54
N VAL A 127 6.50 21.56 2.85
CA VAL A 127 5.48 22.11 3.77
C VAL A 127 5.38 23.65 3.70
N ALA A 128 6.42 24.33 3.21
CA ALA A 128 6.38 25.77 2.94
C ALA A 128 5.68 26.06 1.60
N THR A 129 5.99 25.32 0.54
CA THR A 129 5.33 25.45 -0.77
C THR A 129 3.87 25.01 -0.76
N ALA A 130 3.48 24.02 0.07
CA ALA A 130 2.07 23.66 0.25
C ALA A 130 1.24 24.74 0.97
N LYS A 131 1.89 25.70 1.65
CA LYS A 131 1.24 26.87 2.26
C LYS A 131 1.21 28.09 1.34
N GLU A 132 2.04 28.12 0.30
CA GLU A 132 1.95 29.09 -0.79
C GLU A 132 0.92 28.62 -1.83
N VAL A 133 -0.36 28.62 -1.45
CA VAL A 133 -1.45 28.56 -2.42
C VAL A 133 -1.33 29.82 -3.29
N PRO A 134 -1.06 29.72 -4.61
CA PRO A 134 -0.88 30.90 -5.45
C PRO A 134 -2.19 31.70 -5.53
N GLU A 135 -2.07 33.03 -5.43
CA GLU A 135 -3.13 34.04 -5.60
C GLU A 135 -3.95 33.86 -6.90
N ALA A 136 -3.49 33.02 -7.84
CA ALA A 136 -4.18 32.62 -9.06
C ALA A 136 -5.52 31.88 -8.84
N LEU A 137 -5.81 31.40 -7.62
CA LEU A 137 -7.11 30.80 -7.27
C LEU A 137 -8.14 31.79 -6.73
N LYS A 138 -7.86 33.11 -6.68
CA LYS A 138 -8.93 34.10 -6.43
C LYS A 138 -9.83 34.17 -7.66
N PRO A 139 -11.11 33.76 -7.58
CA PRO A 139 -12.05 33.93 -8.67
C PRO A 139 -12.23 35.43 -8.86
N ASN A 140 -11.80 35.95 -10.01
CA ASN A 140 -12.03 37.32 -10.41
C ASN A 140 -13.54 37.54 -10.53
N ARG A 141 -14.19 38.02 -9.45
CA ARG A 141 -15.55 38.52 -9.51
C ARG A 141 -15.53 39.75 -10.41
N ARG A 142 -15.80 39.52 -11.70
CA ARG A 142 -16.27 40.56 -12.61
C ARG A 142 -17.45 41.25 -11.94
N LYS A 143 -17.30 42.51 -11.59
CA LYS A 143 -18.43 43.37 -11.22
C LYS A 143 -19.20 43.72 -12.50
N PRO A 144 -20.54 43.84 -12.42
CA PRO A 144 -21.39 44.21 -13.54
C PRO A 144 -21.12 45.64 -14.03
#